data_AF-A0A929G6L2-F1
#
_entry.id   AF-A0A929G6L2-F1
#
_cell.length_a   1.000
_cell.length_b   1.000
_cell.length_c   1.000
_cell.angle_alpha   90.00
_cell.angle_beta   90.00
_cell.angle_gamma   90.00
#
_symmetry.space_group_name_H-M   'P 1'
#
loop_
_entity.id
_entity.type
_entity.pdbx_description
1 polymer ?
#
loop_
_entity_poly.entity_id
_entity_poly.type
_entity_poly.pdbx_seq_one_letter_code
_entity_poly.pdbx_strand_id
1 'polypeptide(L)'
;MNKKRHYRTAILFIFLVALVGFACEIPGLPGEGTPGILPTQEPGEPTVPPVEPTEPPIEPEPTAPPEVEPTSPPGGEIPPTDGDGGNSETIIKVLFWLLVIVVVILGIALIVSLFTGRKKEPASQPMAPAPEKTPPYAETTEEAQEPQPIPESTSVTALDHLSPQVAPLYDRFVNLVQGLGPVTILPTQTRVDFQRRIIFASVQFSQEDLRVQLLLPQRVDDPRMARIEVFSEDKIAHTLVLRSTDDFDARFTSWLQESYNLGG
;
A
#
# COMPACT_ATOMS: atom_id res chain seq x y z
N MET A 1 22.63 8.68 13.09
CA MET A 1 22.38 7.30 12.62
C MET A 1 21.45 7.37 11.40
N ASN A 2 21.88 6.92 10.21
CA ASN A 2 21.32 7.35 8.93
C ASN A 2 20.09 6.52 8.50
N LYS A 3 18.88 6.98 8.88
CA LYS A 3 17.58 6.32 8.63
C LYS A 3 17.30 5.98 7.15
N LYS A 4 18.00 6.60 6.19
CA LYS A 4 17.89 6.29 4.75
C LYS A 4 18.35 4.87 4.37
N ARG A 5 19.10 4.15 5.22
CA ARG A 5 19.55 2.79 4.90
C ARG A 5 18.48 1.71 5.12
N HIS A 6 17.56 1.89 6.07
CA HIS A 6 16.58 0.84 6.41
C HIS A 6 15.40 0.78 5.42
N TYR A 7 14.99 1.93 4.88
CA TYR A 7 13.93 1.98 3.87
C TYR A 7 14.29 1.25 2.56
N ARG A 8 15.58 1.25 2.22
CA ARG A 8 16.08 0.66 0.97
C ARG A 8 16.13 -0.87 1.04
N THR A 9 16.44 -1.44 2.21
CA THR A 9 16.41 -2.89 2.43
C THR A 9 14.98 -3.42 2.42
N ALA A 10 14.02 -2.66 2.96
CA ALA A 10 12.61 -3.05 2.97
C ALA A 10 11.99 -3.13 1.56
N ILE A 11 12.27 -2.16 0.68
CA ILE A 11 11.76 -2.17 -0.71
C ILE A 11 12.34 -3.36 -1.50
N LEU A 12 13.61 -3.68 -1.31
CA LEU A 12 14.28 -4.82 -1.96
C LEU A 12 13.70 -6.16 -1.48
N PHE A 13 13.31 -6.25 -0.21
CA PHE A 13 12.67 -7.44 0.35
C PHE A 13 11.25 -7.64 -0.20
N ILE A 14 10.46 -6.58 -0.35
CA ILE A 14 9.12 -6.65 -0.94
C ILE A 14 9.19 -7.10 -2.41
N PHE A 15 10.14 -6.57 -3.19
CA PHE A 15 10.36 -7.01 -4.58
C PHE A 15 10.79 -8.47 -4.65
N LEU A 16 11.65 -8.95 -3.74
CA LEU A 16 12.07 -10.35 -3.68
C LEU A 16 10.88 -11.28 -3.38
N VAL A 17 10.05 -10.93 -2.40
CA VAL A 17 8.87 -11.73 -2.02
C VAL A 17 7.83 -11.76 -3.15
N ALA A 18 7.59 -10.65 -3.83
CA ALA A 18 6.70 -10.60 -4.99
C ALA A 18 7.22 -11.45 -6.16
N LEU A 19 8.54 -11.46 -6.38
CA LEU A 19 9.18 -12.23 -7.46
C LEU A 19 9.18 -13.74 -7.16
N VAL A 20 9.32 -14.14 -5.88
CA VAL A 20 9.20 -15.54 -5.45
C VAL A 20 7.74 -16.02 -5.48
N GLY A 21 6.79 -15.16 -5.09
CA GLY A 21 5.35 -15.47 -5.17
C GLY A 21 4.90 -15.69 -6.62
N PHE A 22 5.34 -14.82 -7.54
CA PHE A 22 5.04 -14.96 -8.97
C PHE A 22 5.68 -16.21 -9.61
N ALA A 23 6.78 -16.72 -9.04
CA ALA A 23 7.41 -17.97 -9.48
C ALA A 23 6.73 -19.24 -8.92
N CYS A 24 5.90 -19.12 -7.88
CA CYS A 24 5.18 -20.27 -7.29
C CYS A 24 3.81 -20.52 -7.90
N GLU A 25 3.26 -19.60 -8.70
CA GLU A 25 2.02 -19.80 -9.46
C GLU A 25 2.30 -20.62 -10.74
N ILE A 26 2.80 -21.84 -10.58
CA ILE A 26 2.89 -22.83 -11.65
C ILE A 26 1.55 -23.60 -11.67
N PRO A 27 0.72 -23.45 -12.72
CA PRO A 27 -0.49 -24.25 -12.84
C PRO A 27 -0.10 -25.67 -13.28
N GLY A 28 -0.30 -26.66 -12.41
CA GLY A 28 -0.22 -28.06 -12.80
C GLY A 28 0.38 -29.00 -11.77
N LEU A 29 -0.32 -29.23 -10.65
CA LEU A 29 -0.18 -30.48 -9.90
C LEU A 29 -1.56 -31.15 -9.81
N PRO A 30 -1.73 -32.39 -10.30
CA PRO A 30 -2.96 -33.16 -10.14
C PRO A 30 -3.15 -33.54 -8.66
N GLY A 31 -4.40 -33.42 -8.21
CA GLY A 31 -4.79 -33.40 -6.81
C GLY A 31 -4.43 -34.63 -6.00
N GLU A 32 -3.91 -34.38 -4.80
CA GLU A 32 -3.86 -35.35 -3.71
C GLU A 32 -5.05 -35.12 -2.76
N GLY A 33 -5.64 -36.24 -2.34
CA GLY A 33 -6.96 -36.32 -1.73
C GLY A 33 -7.13 -35.59 -0.41
N THR A 34 -8.33 -35.04 -0.27
CA THR A 34 -8.91 -34.49 0.95
C THR A 34 -8.87 -35.49 2.11
N PRO A 35 -8.17 -35.21 3.22
CA PRO A 35 -8.38 -35.93 4.47
C PRO A 35 -9.67 -35.42 5.13
N GLY A 36 -10.52 -36.36 5.53
CA GLY A 36 -11.86 -36.12 6.09
C GLY A 36 -11.85 -35.19 7.30
N ILE A 37 -12.71 -34.17 7.22
CA ILE A 37 -13.03 -33.27 8.33
C ILE A 37 -13.89 -34.05 9.34
N LEU A 38 -13.37 -34.19 10.55
CA LEU A 38 -14.15 -34.59 11.73
C LEU A 38 -15.16 -33.48 12.07
N PRO A 39 -16.40 -33.82 12.47
CA PRO A 39 -17.40 -32.83 12.88
C PRO A 39 -16.98 -32.17 14.19
N THR A 40 -16.75 -30.86 14.14
CA THR A 40 -16.63 -29.99 15.31
C THR A 40 -18.00 -29.93 16.01
N GLN A 41 -18.03 -30.32 17.29
CA GLN A 41 -19.18 -30.11 18.18
C GLN A 41 -19.46 -28.62 18.34
N GLU A 42 -20.71 -28.23 18.06
CA GLU A 42 -21.27 -26.92 18.41
C GLU A 42 -21.33 -26.73 19.94
N PRO A 43 -20.90 -25.57 20.47
CA PRO A 43 -21.21 -25.14 21.82
C PRO A 43 -22.65 -24.55 21.88
N GLY A 44 -23.36 -24.93 22.93
CA GLY A 44 -24.81 -24.75 23.09
C GLY A 44 -25.35 -23.35 22.85
N GLU A 45 -26.41 -23.30 22.06
CA GLU A 45 -27.23 -22.14 21.77
C GLU A 45 -28.17 -21.81 22.95
N PRO A 46 -28.29 -20.53 23.34
CA PRO A 46 -29.22 -20.09 24.38
C PRO A 46 -30.68 -20.13 23.88
N THR A 47 -31.55 -20.70 24.71
CA THR A 47 -33.00 -20.83 24.50
C THR A 47 -33.66 -19.48 24.17
N VAL A 48 -34.04 -19.31 22.90
CA VAL A 48 -34.95 -18.25 22.44
C VAL A 48 -36.40 -18.73 22.60
N PRO A 49 -37.34 -17.93 23.13
CA PRO A 49 -38.74 -18.30 23.24
C PRO A 49 -39.42 -18.50 21.87
N PRO A 50 -40.53 -19.24 21.80
CA PRO A 50 -41.14 -19.69 20.54
C PRO A 50 -41.63 -18.50 19.71
N VAL A 51 -41.08 -18.33 18.52
CA VAL A 51 -41.62 -17.45 17.49
C VAL A 51 -42.67 -18.23 16.71
N GLU A 52 -43.86 -17.64 16.62
CA GLU A 52 -45.03 -18.14 15.89
C GLU A 52 -44.68 -18.38 14.40
N PRO A 53 -45.11 -19.49 13.77
CA PRO A 53 -44.74 -19.78 12.39
C PRO A 53 -45.43 -18.82 11.42
N THR A 54 -44.67 -17.90 10.84
CA THR A 54 -45.08 -17.18 9.63
C THR A 54 -45.02 -18.15 8.45
N GLU A 55 -46.15 -18.36 7.78
CA GLU A 55 -46.26 -19.22 6.61
C GLU A 55 -45.26 -18.81 5.51
N PRO A 56 -44.54 -19.77 4.90
CA PRO A 56 -43.62 -19.47 3.82
C PRO A 56 -44.37 -19.05 2.54
N PRO A 57 -43.85 -18.08 1.77
CA PRO A 57 -44.37 -17.72 0.46
C PRO A 57 -44.36 -18.91 -0.50
N ILE A 58 -45.46 -19.10 -1.22
CA ILE A 58 -45.65 -20.11 -2.27
C ILE A 58 -44.65 -19.82 -3.41
N GLU A 59 -43.67 -20.71 -3.60
CA GLU A 59 -42.78 -20.70 -4.77
C GLU A 59 -43.58 -21.09 -6.03
N PRO A 60 -43.43 -20.36 -7.16
CA PRO A 60 -44.06 -20.74 -8.43
C PRO A 60 -43.42 -22.00 -9.02
N GLU A 61 -44.28 -22.88 -9.55
CA GLU A 61 -43.92 -24.14 -10.22
C GLU A 61 -42.81 -23.97 -11.29
N PRO A 62 -41.85 -24.90 -11.36
CA PRO A 62 -40.83 -24.91 -12.40
C PRO A 62 -41.43 -25.30 -13.76
N THR A 63 -41.44 -24.35 -14.70
CA THR A 63 -41.72 -24.57 -16.11
C THR A 63 -40.77 -25.61 -16.70
N ALA A 64 -41.32 -26.65 -17.31
CA ALA A 64 -40.58 -27.73 -17.95
C ALA A 64 -39.62 -27.22 -19.05
N PRO A 65 -38.41 -27.80 -19.18
CA PRO A 65 -37.48 -27.45 -20.25
C PRO A 65 -37.97 -27.98 -21.62
N PRO A 66 -37.71 -27.24 -22.72
CA PRO A 66 -38.10 -27.67 -24.06
C PRO A 66 -37.33 -28.90 -24.54
N GLU A 67 -38.06 -29.75 -25.25
CA GLU A 67 -37.64 -30.99 -25.89
C GLU A 67 -36.55 -30.73 -26.94
N VAL A 68 -35.38 -31.34 -26.75
CA VAL A 68 -34.22 -31.23 -27.66
C VAL A 68 -34.32 -32.35 -28.70
N GLU A 69 -34.45 -31.97 -29.97
CA GLU A 69 -34.43 -32.92 -31.09
C GLU A 69 -33.06 -33.62 -31.24
N PRO A 70 -33.03 -34.93 -31.60
CA PRO A 70 -31.80 -35.69 -31.75
C PRO A 70 -31.09 -35.36 -33.07
N THR A 71 -29.98 -34.64 -32.97
CA THR A 71 -29.05 -34.40 -34.09
C THR A 71 -28.27 -35.67 -34.44
N SER A 72 -28.30 -36.03 -35.72
CA SER A 72 -27.66 -37.19 -36.36
C SER A 72 -26.16 -37.39 -36.05
N PRO A 73 -25.65 -38.64 -36.15
CA PRO A 73 -24.26 -38.98 -35.83
C PRO A 73 -23.26 -38.38 -36.84
N PRO A 74 -22.05 -38.02 -36.38
CA PRO A 74 -21.05 -37.34 -37.20
C PRO A 74 -20.36 -38.29 -38.17
N GLY A 75 -20.16 -37.81 -39.40
CA GLY A 75 -19.33 -38.47 -40.41
C GLY A 75 -17.88 -38.56 -39.97
N GLY A 76 -17.28 -39.73 -40.17
CA GLY A 76 -15.88 -39.98 -39.88
C GLY A 76 -14.97 -39.16 -40.77
N GLU A 77 -14.34 -38.14 -40.20
CA GLU A 77 -13.14 -37.52 -40.75
C GLU A 77 -11.91 -38.22 -40.18
N ILE A 78 -11.05 -38.68 -41.08
CA ILE A 78 -9.76 -39.29 -40.75
C ILE A 78 -8.89 -38.19 -40.12
N PRO A 79 -8.35 -38.38 -38.90
CA PRO A 79 -7.54 -37.36 -38.27
C PRO A 79 -6.27 -37.13 -39.09
N PRO A 80 -5.90 -35.87 -39.37
CA PRO A 80 -4.58 -35.57 -39.92
C PRO A 80 -3.53 -36.05 -38.92
N THR A 81 -2.52 -36.76 -39.43
CA THR A 81 -1.34 -37.11 -38.64
C THR A 81 -0.65 -35.83 -38.20
N ASP A 82 -0.84 -35.48 -36.93
CA ASP A 82 -0.19 -34.36 -36.26
C ASP A 82 1.33 -34.55 -36.33
N GLY A 83 1.95 -33.74 -37.20
CA GLY A 83 3.39 -33.60 -37.25
C GLY A 83 3.87 -32.98 -35.94
N ASP A 84 4.62 -33.76 -35.19
CA ASP A 84 5.46 -33.43 -34.02
C ASP A 84 5.92 -31.95 -33.97
N GLY A 85 5.04 -31.09 -33.44
CA GLY A 85 5.27 -29.66 -33.22
C GLY A 85 5.58 -29.31 -31.77
N GLY A 86 5.77 -30.31 -30.89
CA GLY A 86 5.86 -30.12 -29.44
C GLY A 86 7.15 -29.46 -28.92
N ASN A 87 8.20 -29.38 -29.74
CA ASN A 87 9.50 -28.90 -29.28
C ASN A 87 9.68 -27.37 -29.41
N SER A 88 9.00 -26.69 -30.34
CA SER A 88 9.21 -25.25 -30.57
C SER A 88 8.62 -24.38 -29.45
N GLU A 89 7.46 -24.74 -28.90
CA GLU A 89 6.83 -24.02 -27.80
C GLU A 89 7.65 -24.12 -26.50
N THR A 90 8.22 -25.30 -26.25
CA THR A 90 9.12 -25.53 -25.10
C THR A 90 10.39 -24.68 -25.22
N ILE A 91 10.99 -24.62 -26.42
CA ILE A 91 12.18 -23.80 -26.67
C ILE A 91 11.88 -22.31 -26.45
N ILE A 92 10.73 -21.81 -26.91
CA ILE A 92 10.34 -20.40 -26.74
C ILE A 92 10.13 -20.07 -25.24
N LYS A 93 9.48 -20.95 -24.47
CA LYS A 93 9.30 -20.76 -23.02
C LYS A 93 10.62 -20.72 -22.26
N VAL A 94 11.57 -21.59 -22.63
CA VAL A 94 12.92 -21.61 -22.02
C VAL A 94 13.70 -20.34 -22.34
N LEU A 95 13.67 -19.88 -23.60
CA LEU A 95 14.34 -18.64 -24.01
C LEU A 95 13.76 -17.41 -23.31
N PHE A 96 12.43 -17.35 -23.16
CA PHE A 96 11.76 -16.27 -22.43
C PHE A 96 12.20 -16.23 -20.96
N TRP A 97 12.25 -17.39 -20.29
CA TRP A 97 12.71 -17.47 -18.90
C TRP A 97 14.18 -17.07 -18.73
N LEU A 98 15.05 -17.49 -19.66
CA LEU A 98 16.46 -17.06 -19.66
C LEU A 98 16.59 -15.54 -19.83
N LEU A 99 15.78 -14.93 -20.69
CA LEU A 99 15.76 -13.48 -20.88
C LEU A 99 15.36 -12.75 -19.58
N VAL A 100 14.30 -13.22 -18.90
CA VAL A 100 13.85 -12.64 -17.62
C VAL A 100 14.96 -12.72 -16.56
N ILE A 101 15.64 -13.87 -16.44
CA ILE A 101 16.77 -14.06 -15.51
C ILE A 101 17.90 -13.07 -15.82
N VAL A 102 18.27 -12.91 -17.08
CA VAL A 102 19.33 -11.97 -17.50
C VAL A 102 18.97 -10.53 -17.13
N VAL A 103 17.72 -10.10 -17.37
CA VAL A 103 17.25 -8.75 -17.01
C VAL A 103 17.30 -8.52 -15.50
N VAL A 104 16.89 -9.51 -14.69
CA VAL A 104 16.95 -9.45 -13.23
C VAL A 104 18.40 -9.32 -12.74
N ILE A 105 19.32 -10.15 -13.28
CA ILE A 105 20.75 -10.10 -12.91
C ILE A 105 21.36 -8.74 -13.27
N LEU A 106 21.07 -8.21 -14.45
CA LEU A 106 21.54 -6.88 -14.87
C LEU A 106 20.99 -5.76 -13.98
N GLY A 107 19.71 -5.84 -13.60
CA GLY A 107 19.09 -4.91 -12.66
C GLY A 107 19.76 -4.93 -11.28
N ILE A 108 20.04 -6.12 -10.75
CA ILE A 108 20.75 -6.29 -9.48
C ILE A 108 22.17 -5.72 -9.58
N ALA A 109 22.92 -6.02 -10.66
CA ALA A 109 24.27 -5.51 -10.87
C ALA A 109 24.31 -3.97 -10.97
N LEU A 110 23.33 -3.35 -11.64
CA LEU A 110 23.18 -1.90 -11.73
C LEU A 110 22.93 -1.29 -10.34
N ILE A 111 22.04 -1.89 -9.55
CA ILE A 111 21.77 -1.45 -8.17
C ILE A 111 23.05 -1.57 -7.33
N VAL A 112 23.77 -2.69 -7.39
CA VAL A 112 25.03 -2.85 -6.65
C VAL A 112 26.06 -1.79 -7.07
N SER A 113 26.20 -1.50 -8.35
CA SER A 113 27.11 -0.47 -8.89
C SER A 113 26.77 0.93 -8.35
N LEU A 114 25.48 1.28 -8.31
CA LEU A 114 25.02 2.56 -7.74
C LEU A 114 25.33 2.69 -6.24
N PHE A 115 25.44 1.57 -5.52
CA PHE A 115 25.73 1.58 -4.08
C PHE A 115 27.22 1.48 -3.75
N THR A 116 28.03 0.80 -4.57
CA THR A 116 29.48 0.68 -4.37
C THR A 116 30.26 1.87 -4.93
N GLY A 117 29.66 2.69 -5.80
CA GLY A 117 30.27 3.86 -6.43
C GLY A 117 30.60 5.05 -5.53
N ARG A 118 30.21 5.06 -4.24
CA ARG A 118 30.74 6.06 -3.28
C ARG A 118 32.13 5.66 -2.82
N LYS A 119 33.14 5.94 -3.68
CA LYS A 119 34.54 5.99 -3.27
C LYS A 119 34.66 6.92 -2.05
N LYS A 120 35.18 6.38 -0.95
CA LYS A 120 35.68 7.16 0.18
C LYS A 120 36.72 8.15 -0.39
N GLU A 121 36.49 9.44 -0.21
CA GLU A 121 37.56 10.42 -0.28
C GLU A 121 38.70 9.95 0.63
N PRO A 122 39.95 9.91 0.15
CA PRO A 122 41.08 9.61 1.01
C PRO A 122 41.15 10.71 2.07
N ALA A 123 41.09 10.29 3.33
CA ALA A 123 41.22 11.17 4.48
C ALA A 123 42.49 12.03 4.34
N SER A 124 42.26 13.33 4.32
CA SER A 124 43.29 14.37 4.41
C SER A 124 44.14 14.18 5.66
N GLN A 125 45.45 14.06 5.40
CA GLN A 125 46.64 14.52 6.14
C GLN A 125 46.67 14.54 7.69
N PRO A 126 47.83 14.19 8.29
CA PRO A 126 48.02 14.22 9.73
C PRO A 126 48.10 15.66 10.26
N MET A 127 47.38 15.86 11.35
CA MET A 127 47.22 17.08 12.11
C MET A 127 48.57 17.52 12.74
N ALA A 128 49.00 18.75 12.42
CA ALA A 128 50.04 19.45 13.17
C ALA A 128 49.53 19.84 14.58
N PRO A 129 50.41 19.94 15.60
CA PRO A 129 49.98 20.19 16.97
C PRO A 129 49.49 21.64 17.17
N ALA A 130 48.49 21.73 18.05
CA ALA A 130 47.71 22.92 18.38
C ALA A 130 48.52 24.08 18.96
N PRO A 131 48.05 25.32 18.74
CA PRO A 131 48.14 26.37 19.74
C PRO A 131 46.76 26.66 20.36
N GLU A 132 46.68 26.32 21.64
CA GLU A 132 46.18 27.14 22.74
C GLU A 132 45.11 28.24 22.50
N LYS A 133 43.94 27.99 23.12
CA LYS A 133 42.96 28.90 23.77
C LYS A 133 42.56 30.21 23.06
N THR A 134 41.29 30.28 22.66
CA THR A 134 40.46 31.51 22.57
C THR A 134 38.96 31.12 22.55
N PRO A 135 38.01 32.06 22.81
CA PRO A 135 37.06 32.02 23.93
C PRO A 135 35.62 31.56 23.51
N PRO A 136 34.59 31.63 24.38
CA PRO A 136 33.38 30.82 24.27
C PRO A 136 32.35 31.40 23.28
N TYR A 137 31.72 30.48 22.53
CA TYR A 137 30.44 30.58 21.85
C TYR A 137 30.10 31.95 21.22
N ALA A 138 30.50 32.13 19.95
CA ALA A 138 29.80 33.04 19.07
C ALA A 138 28.42 32.43 18.74
N GLU A 139 27.36 33.17 19.07
CA GLU A 139 26.03 33.01 18.49
C GLU A 139 26.16 32.77 16.99
N THR A 140 25.86 31.55 16.56
CA THR A 140 25.48 31.34 15.16
C THR A 140 24.08 31.90 15.05
N THR A 141 24.00 33.16 14.63
CA THR A 141 22.77 33.73 14.07
C THR A 141 22.39 32.83 12.90
N GLU A 142 21.51 31.87 13.17
CA GLU A 142 20.79 31.10 12.19
C GLU A 142 19.95 32.15 11.45
N GLU A 143 20.53 32.68 10.38
CA GLU A 143 19.93 33.64 9.48
C GLU A 143 18.58 33.07 9.09
N ALA A 144 17.53 33.68 9.64
CA ALA A 144 16.15 33.31 9.43
C ALA A 144 15.91 33.33 7.92
N GLN A 145 15.97 32.15 7.33
CA GLN A 145 15.79 31.97 5.91
C GLN A 145 14.40 32.49 5.59
N GLU A 146 14.38 33.65 4.95
CA GLU A 146 13.17 34.37 4.58
C GLU A 146 12.23 33.37 3.89
N PRO A 147 10.98 33.21 4.37
CA PRO A 147 10.08 32.20 3.84
C PRO A 147 9.93 32.45 2.35
N GLN A 148 10.50 31.55 1.55
CA GLN A 148 10.41 31.60 0.09
C GLN A 148 8.92 31.73 -0.25
N PRO A 149 8.54 32.70 -1.11
CA PRO A 149 7.15 32.86 -1.50
C PRO A 149 6.66 31.53 -2.02
N ILE A 150 5.69 30.95 -1.31
CA ILE A 150 5.06 29.69 -1.69
C ILE A 150 4.54 29.92 -3.11
N PRO A 151 4.96 29.13 -4.11
CA PRO A 151 4.46 29.30 -5.47
C PRO A 151 2.94 29.18 -5.41
N GLU A 152 2.26 30.30 -5.67
CA GLU A 152 0.82 30.34 -5.74
C GLU A 152 0.37 29.30 -6.77
N SER A 153 -0.44 28.35 -6.30
CA SER A 153 -1.21 27.45 -7.15
C SER A 153 -0.37 26.58 -8.11
N THR A 154 0.42 25.67 -7.55
CA THR A 154 0.58 24.38 -8.24
C THR A 154 -0.73 23.61 -8.03
N SER A 155 -1.72 23.92 -8.87
CA SER A 155 -2.93 23.14 -9.00
C SER A 155 -2.50 21.69 -9.20
N VAL A 156 -2.86 20.86 -8.23
CA VAL A 156 -2.53 19.44 -8.21
C VAL A 156 -3.30 18.82 -9.36
N THR A 157 -2.69 18.72 -10.54
CA THR A 157 -3.29 18.08 -11.73
C THR A 157 -3.69 16.62 -11.44
N ALA A 158 -3.21 16.03 -10.34
CA ALA A 158 -3.64 14.71 -9.88
C ALA A 158 -5.01 14.71 -9.16
N LEU A 159 -5.56 15.86 -8.75
CA LEU A 159 -6.87 15.93 -8.09
C LEU A 159 -8.05 15.97 -9.08
N ASP A 160 -7.81 16.31 -10.35
CA ASP A 160 -8.86 16.45 -11.37
C ASP A 160 -9.53 15.11 -11.74
N HIS A 161 -9.00 14.00 -11.25
CA HIS A 161 -9.49 12.64 -11.51
C HIS A 161 -10.02 11.93 -10.26
N LEU A 162 -10.24 12.65 -9.15
CA LEU A 162 -10.86 12.02 -7.98
C LEU A 162 -12.24 11.48 -8.35
N SER A 163 -12.57 10.31 -7.79
CA SER A 163 -13.91 9.77 -7.93
C SER A 163 -14.91 10.71 -7.24
N PRO A 164 -16.16 10.79 -7.74
CA PRO A 164 -17.21 11.61 -7.12
C PRO A 164 -17.49 11.24 -5.65
N GLN A 165 -17.12 10.02 -5.24
CA GLN A 165 -17.28 9.53 -3.87
C GLN A 165 -16.14 10.00 -2.95
N VAL A 166 -14.91 10.07 -3.46
CA VAL A 166 -13.72 10.41 -2.66
C VAL A 166 -13.50 11.93 -2.58
N ALA A 167 -13.91 12.69 -3.60
CA ALA A 167 -13.76 14.15 -3.61
C ALA A 167 -14.40 14.84 -2.38
N PRO A 168 -15.64 14.54 -1.96
CA PRO A 168 -16.24 15.12 -0.76
C PRO A 168 -15.49 14.75 0.54
N LEU A 169 -14.91 13.56 0.61
CA LEU A 169 -14.11 13.13 1.76
C LEU A 169 -12.82 13.93 1.83
N TYR A 170 -12.15 14.11 0.70
CA TYR A 170 -10.93 14.90 0.61
C TYR A 170 -11.19 16.37 0.97
N ASP A 171 -12.23 16.98 0.41
CA ASP A 171 -12.60 18.37 0.72
C ASP A 171 -12.90 18.55 2.22
N ARG A 172 -13.63 17.61 2.82
CA ARG A 172 -13.90 17.63 4.27
C ARG A 172 -12.61 17.50 5.09
N PHE A 173 -11.69 16.62 4.68
CA PHE A 173 -10.39 16.48 5.34
C PHE A 173 -9.56 17.76 5.24
N VAL A 174 -9.46 18.37 4.07
CA VAL A 174 -8.73 19.63 3.86
C VAL A 174 -9.29 20.76 4.72
N ASN A 175 -10.62 20.90 4.76
CA ASN A 175 -11.29 21.90 5.59
C ASN A 175 -11.00 21.71 7.08
N LEU A 176 -11.01 20.47 7.58
CA LEU A 176 -10.65 20.17 8.97
C LEU A 176 -9.20 20.55 9.26
N VAL A 177 -8.26 20.17 8.39
CA VAL A 177 -6.84 20.45 8.59
C VAL A 177 -6.57 21.96 8.55
N GLN A 178 -7.12 22.68 7.58
CA GLN A 178 -6.98 24.13 7.48
C GLN A 178 -7.67 24.86 8.64
N GLY A 179 -8.75 24.30 9.19
CA GLY A 179 -9.41 24.82 10.39
C GLY A 179 -8.57 24.73 11.67
N LEU A 180 -7.54 23.86 11.71
CA LEU A 180 -6.61 23.76 12.86
C LEU A 180 -5.53 24.86 12.85
N GLY A 181 -5.23 25.43 11.68
CA GLY A 181 -4.27 26.53 11.52
C GLY A 181 -3.43 26.44 10.25
N PRO A 182 -2.34 27.22 10.16
CA PRO A 182 -1.46 27.22 9.00
C PRO A 182 -0.88 25.83 8.70
N VAL A 183 -0.92 25.45 7.43
CA VAL A 183 -0.44 24.16 6.93
C VAL A 183 0.13 24.32 5.53
N THR A 184 1.22 23.62 5.23
CA THR A 184 1.74 23.46 3.88
C THR A 184 1.19 22.17 3.29
N ILE A 185 0.51 22.28 2.15
CA ILE A 185 0.00 21.12 1.41
C ILE A 185 1.02 20.75 0.34
N LEU A 186 1.52 19.52 0.41
CA LEU A 186 2.55 18.98 -0.46
C LEU A 186 1.96 17.86 -1.32
N PRO A 187 1.43 18.19 -2.50
CA PRO A 187 0.97 17.19 -3.44
C PRO A 187 2.15 16.37 -3.97
N THR A 188 1.92 15.06 -4.07
CA THR A 188 2.83 14.12 -4.75
C THR A 188 2.04 13.34 -5.79
N GLN A 189 2.71 12.48 -6.57
CA GLN A 189 2.07 11.73 -7.64
C GLN A 189 0.92 10.83 -7.17
N THR A 190 0.99 10.27 -5.95
CA THR A 190 0.03 9.27 -5.46
C THR A 190 -0.61 9.61 -4.12
N ARG A 191 -0.19 10.72 -3.50
CA ARG A 191 -0.68 11.15 -2.18
C ARG A 191 -0.53 12.65 -1.98
N VAL A 192 -1.22 13.19 -1.00
CA VAL A 192 -1.07 14.57 -0.54
C VAL A 192 -0.59 14.56 0.90
N ASP A 193 0.58 15.15 1.14
CA ASP A 193 1.18 15.27 2.47
C ASP A 193 0.84 16.65 3.05
N PHE A 194 0.50 16.69 4.34
CA PHE A 194 0.17 17.90 5.09
C PHE A 194 1.27 18.14 6.12
N GLN A 195 1.93 19.28 5.99
CA GLN A 195 3.18 19.58 6.68
C GLN A 195 3.09 20.88 7.48
N ARG A 196 3.67 20.87 8.67
CA ARG A 196 4.09 22.06 9.43
C ARG A 196 5.63 22.09 9.50
N ARG A 197 6.22 21.97 10.70
CA ARG A 197 7.67 21.66 10.81
C ARG A 197 7.99 20.27 10.26
N ILE A 198 7.05 19.34 10.39
CA ILE A 198 7.12 17.98 9.85
C ILE A 198 5.79 17.59 9.17
N ILE A 199 5.82 16.54 8.34
CA ILE A 199 4.60 15.91 7.83
C ILE A 199 3.89 15.24 9.01
N PHE A 200 2.68 15.68 9.31
CA PHE A 200 1.88 15.11 10.39
C PHE A 200 0.73 14.27 9.83
N ALA A 201 0.21 14.60 8.66
CA ALA A 201 -0.83 13.80 8.00
C ALA A 201 -0.52 13.59 6.52
N SER A 202 -0.99 12.47 5.99
CA SER A 202 -0.88 12.11 4.57
C SER A 202 -2.17 11.47 4.09
N VAL A 203 -2.56 11.75 2.86
CA VAL A 203 -3.79 11.23 2.26
C VAL A 203 -3.47 10.53 0.95
N GLN A 204 -3.92 9.29 0.81
CA GLN A 204 -3.83 8.48 -0.40
C GLN A 204 -5.23 8.22 -0.94
N PHE A 205 -5.35 8.26 -2.27
CA PHE A 205 -6.64 8.11 -2.96
C PHE A 205 -6.81 6.68 -3.46
N SER A 206 -7.99 6.12 -3.25
CA SER A 206 -8.49 4.92 -3.92
C SER A 206 -9.70 5.30 -4.78
N GLN A 207 -10.29 4.34 -5.50
CA GLN A 207 -11.53 4.59 -6.25
C GLN A 207 -12.73 4.80 -5.31
N GLU A 208 -12.76 4.08 -4.19
CA GLU A 208 -13.93 4.01 -3.29
C GLU A 208 -13.66 4.60 -1.90
N ASP A 209 -12.39 4.77 -1.51
CA ASP A 209 -12.00 5.16 -0.16
C ASP A 209 -10.88 6.22 -0.14
N LEU A 210 -10.81 6.92 0.99
CA LEU A 210 -9.74 7.85 1.32
C LEU A 210 -8.89 7.27 2.44
N ARG A 211 -7.64 6.95 2.14
CA ARG A 211 -6.71 6.45 3.17
C ARG A 211 -5.97 7.60 3.81
N VAL A 212 -6.18 7.78 5.11
CA VAL A 212 -5.56 8.85 5.88
C VAL A 212 -4.52 8.25 6.80
N GLN A 213 -3.29 8.74 6.73
CA GLN A 213 -2.22 8.41 7.66
C GLN A 213 -1.99 9.60 8.59
N LEU A 214 -2.11 9.38 9.90
CA LEU A 214 -1.86 10.39 10.94
C LEU A 214 -0.62 10.00 11.75
N LEU A 215 0.27 10.95 11.98
CA LEU A 215 1.42 10.77 12.86
C LEU A 215 1.03 11.16 14.28
N LEU A 216 1.02 10.19 15.19
CA LEU A 216 0.64 10.36 16.59
C LEU A 216 1.81 10.06 17.54
N PRO A 217 1.88 10.71 18.71
CA PRO A 217 2.94 10.47 19.69
C PRO A 217 2.75 9.16 20.46
N GLN A 218 1.53 8.65 20.52
CA GLN A 218 1.19 7.41 21.20
C GLN A 218 0.42 6.47 20.29
N ARG A 219 0.46 5.18 20.62
CA ARG A 219 -0.31 4.17 19.94
C ARG A 219 -1.79 4.32 20.33
N VAL A 220 -2.65 4.34 19.32
CA VAL A 220 -4.11 4.34 19.51
C VAL A 220 -4.65 2.99 19.07
N ASP A 221 -5.29 2.29 20.01
CA ASP A 221 -5.99 1.04 19.72
C ASP A 221 -7.47 1.35 19.46
N ASP A 222 -7.81 1.61 18.20
CA ASP A 222 -9.18 1.78 17.72
C ASP A 222 -9.42 0.84 16.53
N PRO A 223 -10.59 0.18 16.42
CA PRO A 223 -10.89 -0.76 15.33
C PRO A 223 -10.81 -0.13 13.93
N ARG A 224 -10.86 1.20 13.80
CA ARG A 224 -10.69 1.90 12.52
C ARG A 224 -9.24 1.97 12.04
N MET A 225 -8.27 1.62 12.89
CA MET A 225 -6.85 1.62 12.55
C MET A 225 -6.53 0.42 11.66
N ALA A 226 -6.50 0.63 10.35
CA ALA A 226 -6.18 -0.40 9.38
C ALA A 226 -4.71 -0.81 9.40
N ARG A 227 -3.81 0.10 9.78
CA ARG A 227 -2.37 -0.17 9.87
C ARG A 227 -1.70 0.76 10.87
N ILE A 228 -0.69 0.25 11.59
CA ILE A 228 0.12 1.02 12.53
C ILE A 228 1.60 0.77 12.19
N GLU A 229 2.35 1.86 12.01
CA GLU A 229 3.79 1.85 11.72
C GLU A 229 4.55 2.67 12.76
N VAL A 230 5.53 2.07 13.44
CA VAL A 230 6.31 2.74 14.48
C VAL A 230 7.64 3.23 13.90
N PHE A 231 7.85 4.55 13.85
CA PHE A 231 9.10 5.16 13.36
C PHE A 231 10.07 5.54 14.48
N SER A 232 9.53 5.92 15.63
CA SER A 232 10.21 6.11 16.92
C SER A 232 9.18 6.01 18.05
N GLU A 233 9.66 6.07 19.29
CA GLU A 233 8.82 6.02 20.49
C GLU A 233 7.73 7.11 20.51
N ASP A 234 8.01 8.27 19.92
CA ASP A 234 7.15 9.45 19.84
C ASP A 234 6.53 9.69 18.46
N LYS A 235 6.71 8.76 17.51
CA LYS A 235 6.27 8.93 16.11
C LYS A 235 5.73 7.63 15.57
N ILE A 236 4.42 7.48 15.71
CA ILE A 236 3.69 6.30 15.30
C ILE A 236 2.66 6.73 14.26
N ALA A 237 2.83 6.24 13.03
CA ALA A 237 1.87 6.50 11.98
C ALA A 237 0.72 5.50 12.03
N HIS A 238 -0.49 6.03 12.04
CA HIS A 238 -1.74 5.27 12.06
C HIS A 238 -2.47 5.52 10.75
N THR A 239 -2.77 4.46 10.01
CA THR A 239 -3.54 4.53 8.77
C THR A 239 -4.99 4.15 9.05
N LEU A 240 -5.90 5.04 8.66
CA LEU A 240 -7.34 4.88 8.68
C LEU A 240 -7.87 4.85 7.25
N VAL A 241 -8.99 4.16 7.04
CA VAL A 241 -9.71 4.13 5.76
C VAL A 241 -11.05 4.81 5.97
N LEU A 242 -11.27 5.94 5.32
CA LEU A 242 -12.52 6.70 5.39
C LEU A 242 -13.34 6.39 4.14
N ARG A 243 -14.61 6.07 4.34
CA ARG A 243 -15.58 5.71 3.28
C ARG A 243 -16.79 6.63 3.27
N SER A 244 -17.07 7.30 4.39
CA SER A 244 -18.17 8.23 4.55
C SER A 244 -17.71 9.52 5.25
N THR A 245 -18.47 10.58 5.05
CA THR A 245 -18.28 11.84 5.77
C THR A 245 -18.57 11.69 7.27
N ASP A 246 -19.31 10.66 7.67
CA ASP A 246 -19.56 10.32 9.09
C ASP A 246 -18.32 9.77 9.81
N ASP A 247 -17.32 9.28 9.07
CA ASP A 247 -16.07 8.79 9.66
C ASP A 247 -15.24 9.94 10.28
N PHE A 248 -15.53 11.19 9.90
CA PHE A 248 -14.96 12.40 10.47
C PHE A 248 -15.69 12.82 11.76
N ASP A 249 -15.78 11.89 12.71
CA ASP A 249 -16.40 12.11 14.01
C ASP A 249 -15.46 12.80 15.01
N ALA A 250 -15.96 13.00 16.23
CA ALA A 250 -15.20 13.65 17.30
C ALA A 250 -13.87 12.94 17.60
N ARG A 251 -13.81 11.60 17.51
CA ARG A 251 -12.58 10.84 17.77
C ARG A 251 -11.56 11.12 16.67
N PHE A 252 -11.98 11.03 15.41
CA PHE A 252 -11.11 11.37 14.29
C PHE A 252 -10.53 12.79 14.42
N THR A 253 -11.38 13.78 14.73
CA THR A 253 -10.93 15.16 14.89
C THR A 253 -9.94 15.32 16.05
N SER A 254 -10.10 14.57 17.15
CA SER A 254 -9.17 14.61 18.26
C SER A 254 -7.78 14.08 17.89
N TRP A 255 -7.70 12.97 17.15
CA TRP A 255 -6.42 12.45 16.65
C TRP A 255 -5.79 13.37 15.62
N LEU A 256 -6.59 13.98 14.74
CA LEU A 256 -6.08 14.94 13.77
C LEU A 256 -5.46 16.16 14.45
N GLN A 257 -6.11 16.67 15.51
CA GLN A 257 -5.59 17.77 16.31
C GLN A 257 -4.28 17.40 17.04
N GLU A 258 -4.23 16.21 17.63
CA GLU A 258 -3.01 15.71 18.27
C GLU A 258 -1.85 15.59 17.27
N SER A 259 -2.14 15.06 16.08
CA SER A 259 -1.18 14.98 14.99
C SER A 259 -0.69 16.36 14.53
N TYR A 260 -1.61 17.31 14.37
CA TYR A 260 -1.29 18.71 14.01
C TYR A 260 -0.36 19.37 15.03
N ASN A 261 -0.59 19.14 16.32
CA ASN A 261 0.25 19.65 17.40
C ASN A 261 1.66 19.03 17.38
N LEU A 262 1.77 17.72 17.10
CA LEU A 262 3.06 17.06 16.88
C LEU A 262 3.83 17.65 15.69
N GLY A 263 3.09 18.16 14.70
CA GLY A 263 3.61 18.86 13.53
C GLY A 263 4.52 20.06 13.85
N GLY A 264 4.43 20.63 15.05
CA GLY A 264 5.26 21.74 15.54
C GLY A 264 4.67 23.10 15.17
#